data_AF-A0A3L9DW88-F1
#
_entry.id   AF-A0A3L9DW88-F1
#
_cell.length_a   1.000
_cell.length_b   1.000
_cell.length_c   1.000
_cell.angle_alpha   90.00
_cell.angle_beta   90.00
_cell.angle_gamma   90.00
#
_symmetry.space_group_name_H-M   'P 1'
#
loop_
_entity.id
_entity.type
_entity.pdbx_description
1 polymer ?
#
loop_
_entity_poly.entity_id
_entity_poly.type
_entity_poly.pdbx_seq_one_letter_code
_entity_poly.pdbx_strand_id
1 'polypeptide(L)'
;MTKNIVIVGAGYAGVTAARSLAKTFKKNDEVTITLIDKNSFHTYMTELHEVAAGRVEPEAIKYDLQRIFKKYPKVDLVTDKVVSIDYDKKVVVAEHQNLPFDYLLLAMGGEANDFGIQGVKEHGFTLWSIEAAEQLHDHIVDACYRAMREHDEAKRRALLTFTVIGAGFTGIEMVGELIDWVPILAKQFKLDPKEFSLKVVEAMPKILNMVTDKEQVKATKYLEKNGVELVLNDGVTSVTEDALHLSSGRTIPTYTSIWTAGVQATTDAANFDIEKARAGRLVANEFMEAKGKENVYVAGDLVYFEESEGRPTPQIVQAAEQTGHTAAKNIAAAITSSEKHAYKGKYDGFMVSIGAKYTVAYVYDKYHVSGFIASAMKHFTNLLYFFTISSFYNIFAYLRHEFFDIKDGRNMFGSHTSSKGNRMWLVPLRVFYGSVWLFEGVKKAFGLFGTNSWFGDKVVFPFPWLQEVAEATSGASEAATETVSAASGAAEATTEAAHQIFSLSYAYGEEPMQVLKEMPDWFAAIMKFMIPNQDVALFMQKFMTVVEIAIGLALIAGAFVWLVSAVTASFVVMFSLSGMFYWVNIWFIPVAIALMGGAGRSFGLDYWIMPWLGQFLDKWIYGTPRHIYRKKS
;
A
#
# COMPACT_ATOMS: atom_id res chain seq x y z
N MET A 1 7.47 21.37 45.86
CA MET A 1 8.20 22.05 44.76
C MET A 1 7.92 21.26 43.51
N THR A 2 7.54 21.93 42.42
CA THR A 2 7.30 21.27 41.13
C THR A 2 8.58 20.60 40.63
N LYS A 3 8.49 19.33 40.23
CA LYS A 3 9.56 18.54 39.64
C LYS A 3 9.54 18.66 38.13
N ASN A 4 10.66 19.07 37.55
CA ASN A 4 10.81 19.27 36.11
C ASN A 4 11.44 18.04 35.46
N ILE A 5 10.72 17.42 34.53
CA ILE A 5 11.24 16.33 33.70
C ILE A 5 11.48 16.88 32.30
N VAL A 6 12.72 16.85 31.83
CA VAL A 6 13.07 17.24 30.45
C VAL A 6 13.44 16.00 29.65
N ILE A 7 12.83 15.83 28.49
CA ILE A 7 13.07 14.73 27.56
C ILE A 7 13.62 15.34 26.27
N VAL A 8 14.83 14.94 25.88
CA VAL A 8 15.52 15.44 24.69
C VAL A 8 15.42 14.41 23.57
N GLY A 9 14.73 14.78 22.50
CA GLY A 9 14.48 13.94 21.33
C GLY A 9 13.07 13.35 21.32
N ALA A 10 12.31 13.61 20.25
CA ALA A 10 10.96 13.13 20.02
C ALA A 10 10.93 11.95 19.02
N GLY A 11 11.96 11.11 19.04
CA GLY A 11 11.96 9.80 18.38
C GLY A 11 11.09 8.77 19.12
N TYR A 12 11.21 7.49 18.74
CA TYR A 12 10.43 6.39 19.34
C TYR A 12 10.57 6.31 20.87
N ALA A 13 11.80 6.45 21.39
CA ALA A 13 12.08 6.39 22.83
C ALA A 13 11.45 7.58 23.58
N GLY A 14 11.66 8.81 23.10
CA GLY A 14 11.18 10.02 23.77
C GLY A 14 9.66 10.15 23.75
N VAL A 15 9.01 9.86 22.61
CA VAL A 15 7.54 9.85 22.51
C VAL A 15 6.94 8.80 23.45
N THR A 16 7.54 7.62 23.51
CA THR A 16 7.09 6.56 24.43
C THR A 16 7.23 6.98 25.89
N ALA A 17 8.38 7.55 26.26
CA ALA A 17 8.67 8.00 27.61
C ALA A 17 7.72 9.13 28.05
N ALA A 18 7.57 10.17 27.23
CA ALA A 18 6.71 11.32 27.52
C ALA A 18 5.25 10.90 27.72
N ARG A 19 4.74 9.98 26.87
CA ARG A 19 3.38 9.45 27.01
C ARG A 19 3.23 8.60 28.27
N SER A 20 4.23 7.79 28.61
CA SER A 20 4.23 6.98 29.84
C SER A 20 4.18 7.86 31.09
N LEU A 21 5.06 8.86 31.17
CA LEU A 21 5.09 9.83 32.26
C LEU A 21 3.80 10.64 32.36
N ALA A 22 3.26 11.12 31.25
CA ALA A 22 2.02 11.90 31.23
C ALA A 22 0.81 11.09 31.72
N LYS A 23 0.78 9.78 31.47
CA LYS A 23 -0.26 8.89 32.02
C LYS A 23 -0.07 8.69 33.53
N THR A 24 1.14 8.42 33.97
CA THR A 24 1.48 8.17 35.38
C THR A 24 1.18 9.39 36.24
N PHE A 25 1.59 10.58 35.80
CA PHE A 25 1.44 11.83 36.55
C PHE A 25 0.20 12.64 36.16
N LYS A 26 -0.78 12.05 35.48
CA LYS A 26 -1.97 12.74 34.94
C LYS A 26 -2.66 13.69 35.93
N LYS A 27 -2.71 13.34 37.21
CA LYS A 27 -3.37 14.10 38.29
C LYS A 27 -2.40 14.81 39.25
N ASN A 28 -1.09 14.76 39.00
CA ASN A 28 -0.09 15.33 39.90
C ASN A 28 0.42 16.65 39.33
N ASP A 29 -0.06 17.77 39.86
CA ASP A 29 0.31 19.12 39.41
C ASP A 29 1.70 19.57 39.88
N GLU A 30 2.36 18.76 40.72
CA GLU A 30 3.74 18.98 41.14
C GLU A 30 4.76 18.40 40.15
N VAL A 31 4.33 17.97 38.96
CA VAL A 31 5.22 17.44 37.90
C VAL A 31 4.95 18.14 36.57
N THR A 32 6.01 18.69 35.99
CA THR A 32 6.04 19.28 34.65
C THR A 32 6.88 18.40 33.73
N ILE A 33 6.39 18.14 32.52
CA ILE A 33 7.09 17.32 31.52
C ILE A 33 7.32 18.19 30.29
N THR A 34 8.58 18.41 29.93
CA THR A 34 8.97 19.12 28.71
C THR A 34 9.60 18.14 27.74
N LEU A 35 9.05 18.02 26.53
CA LEU A 35 9.63 17.27 25.43
C LEU A 35 10.20 18.26 24.41
N ILE A 36 11.52 18.26 24.26
CA ILE A 36 12.26 19.12 23.32
C ILE A 36 12.78 18.28 22.15
N ASP A 37 12.56 18.75 20.93
CA ASP A 37 13.14 18.19 19.70
C ASP A 37 13.48 19.29 18.71
N LYS A 38 14.44 19.04 17.80
CA LYS A 38 14.79 19.99 16.73
C LYS A 38 13.65 20.19 15.73
N ASN A 39 12.74 19.24 15.63
CA ASN A 39 11.58 19.25 14.73
C ASN A 39 10.26 19.32 15.53
N SER A 40 9.22 19.90 14.93
CA SER A 40 7.87 19.92 15.52
C SER A 40 7.08 18.62 15.30
N PHE A 41 7.71 17.60 14.71
CA PHE A 41 7.09 16.33 14.32
C PHE A 41 7.97 15.13 14.71
N HIS A 42 7.32 14.00 14.99
CA HIS A 42 7.94 12.69 15.11
C HIS A 42 8.14 12.09 13.72
N THR A 43 9.37 11.66 13.41
CA THR A 43 9.69 10.98 12.13
C THR A 43 9.52 9.47 12.27
N TYR A 44 8.77 8.87 11.35
CA TYR A 44 8.66 7.41 11.24
C TYR A 44 9.85 6.84 10.45
N MET A 45 10.95 6.62 11.15
CA MET A 45 12.26 6.28 10.57
C MET A 45 12.24 5.01 9.72
N THR A 46 11.31 4.09 9.98
CA THR A 46 11.21 2.81 9.29
C THR A 46 10.71 2.90 7.84
N GLU A 47 10.29 4.08 7.37
CA GLU A 47 9.79 4.29 5.99
C GLU A 47 10.65 5.27 5.18
N LEU A 48 11.84 5.64 5.68
CA LEU A 48 12.75 6.54 4.96
C LEU A 48 13.16 6.00 3.59
N HIS A 49 13.26 4.68 3.43
CA HIS A 49 13.62 4.04 2.14
C HIS A 49 12.50 4.22 1.10
N GLU A 50 11.25 4.31 1.57
CA GLU A 50 10.09 4.52 0.73
C GLU A 50 10.03 5.95 0.21
N VAL A 51 10.37 6.93 1.07
CA VAL A 51 10.51 8.35 0.69
C VAL A 51 11.66 8.51 -0.30
N ALA A 52 12.84 7.94 0.01
CA ALA A 52 14.01 8.04 -0.87
C ALA A 52 13.78 7.46 -2.27
N ALA A 53 12.88 6.50 -2.39
CA ALA A 53 12.50 5.91 -3.67
C ALA A 53 11.20 6.50 -4.27
N GLY A 54 10.66 7.58 -3.71
CA GLY A 54 9.47 8.27 -4.20
C GLY A 54 8.20 7.42 -4.17
N ARG A 55 8.12 6.42 -3.28
CA ARG A 55 6.92 5.59 -3.09
C ARG A 55 5.88 6.32 -2.24
N VAL A 56 6.32 6.95 -1.17
CA VAL A 56 5.51 7.75 -0.26
C VAL A 56 6.03 9.17 -0.21
N GLU A 57 5.12 10.13 -0.03
CA GLU A 57 5.51 11.54 0.12
C GLU A 57 6.12 11.76 1.52
N PRO A 58 7.10 12.68 1.69
CA PRO A 58 7.75 12.94 2.98
C PRO A 58 6.78 13.26 4.12
N GLU A 59 5.66 13.93 3.83
CA GLU A 59 4.63 14.27 4.82
C GLU A 59 3.94 13.04 5.41
N ALA A 60 3.91 11.90 4.72
CA ALA A 60 3.25 10.68 5.19
C ALA A 60 3.94 10.08 6.43
N ILE A 61 5.23 10.38 6.62
CA ILE A 61 6.07 9.88 7.72
C ILE A 61 6.39 10.95 8.77
N LYS A 62 5.87 12.18 8.59
CA LYS A 62 5.97 13.30 9.55
C LYS A 62 4.72 13.36 10.42
N TYR A 63 4.82 12.93 11.68
CA TYR A 63 3.70 12.96 12.61
C TYR A 63 3.79 14.14 13.58
N ASP A 64 2.88 15.10 13.42
CA ASP A 64 2.77 16.28 14.28
C ASP A 64 2.74 15.94 15.78
N LEU A 65 3.68 16.51 16.56
CA LEU A 65 3.79 16.25 17.99
C LEU A 65 2.61 16.81 18.78
N GLN A 66 2.08 17.99 18.42
CA GLN A 66 0.90 18.56 19.08
C GLN A 66 -0.30 17.62 18.94
N ARG A 67 -0.44 16.97 17.79
CA ARG A 67 -1.50 15.98 17.57
C ARG A 67 -1.32 14.72 18.40
N ILE A 68 -0.09 14.20 18.50
CA ILE A 68 0.24 13.04 19.34
C ILE A 68 -0.05 13.35 20.82
N PHE A 69 0.32 14.54 21.28
CA PHE A 69 0.22 14.96 22.67
C PHE A 69 -1.08 15.72 23.03
N LYS A 70 -2.01 15.92 22.09
CA LYS A 70 -3.28 16.64 22.30
C LYS A 70 -4.10 16.12 23.51
N LYS A 71 -4.02 14.82 23.81
CA LYS A 71 -4.71 14.19 24.96
C LYS A 71 -3.90 14.20 26.27
N TYR A 72 -2.69 14.72 26.23
CA TYR A 72 -1.70 14.75 27.31
C TYR A 72 -1.29 16.21 27.59
N PRO A 73 -2.18 17.05 28.14
CA PRO A 73 -1.91 18.49 28.37
C PRO A 73 -0.78 18.77 29.37
N LYS A 74 -0.19 17.74 29.97
CA LYS A 74 0.94 17.81 30.89
C LYS A 74 2.30 17.81 30.19
N VAL A 75 2.32 17.56 28.88
CA VAL A 75 3.53 17.54 28.07
C VAL A 75 3.64 18.88 27.34
N ASP A 76 4.57 19.70 27.79
CA ASP A 76 4.98 20.92 27.10
C ASP A 76 5.91 20.54 25.94
N LEU A 77 5.56 21.00 24.74
CA LEU A 77 6.34 20.73 23.54
C LEU A 77 7.22 21.93 23.21
N VAL A 78 8.51 21.66 23.00
CA VAL A 78 9.50 22.66 22.63
C VAL A 78 10.17 22.24 21.34
N THR A 79 10.16 23.12 20.34
CA THR A 79 10.92 22.93 19.10
C THR A 79 12.18 23.79 19.16
N ASP A 80 13.30 23.17 19.51
CA ASP A 80 14.60 23.82 19.61
C ASP A 80 15.72 22.76 19.59
N LYS A 81 16.91 23.12 19.10
CA LYS A 81 18.05 22.19 19.02
C LYS A 81 18.85 22.24 20.32
N VAL A 82 19.02 21.08 20.97
CA VAL A 82 19.88 20.97 22.16
C VAL A 82 21.35 20.96 21.76
N VAL A 83 22.15 21.79 22.43
CA VAL A 83 23.58 21.98 22.16
C VAL A 83 24.45 21.33 23.24
N SER A 84 24.08 21.48 24.51
CA SER A 84 24.84 20.95 25.65
C SER A 84 23.98 20.79 26.90
N ILE A 85 24.52 20.09 27.90
CA ILE A 85 23.88 19.92 29.21
C ILE A 85 24.80 20.48 30.29
N ASP A 86 24.30 21.40 31.11
CA ASP A 86 24.98 21.87 32.32
C ASP A 86 24.48 21.04 33.50
N TYR A 87 25.26 20.03 33.89
CA TYR A 87 24.90 19.09 34.95
C TYR A 87 24.94 19.70 36.35
N ASP A 88 25.78 20.71 36.57
CA ASP A 88 25.94 21.37 37.87
C ASP A 88 24.74 22.28 38.16
N LYS A 89 24.30 23.05 37.16
CA LYS A 89 23.10 23.89 37.25
C LYS A 89 21.81 23.12 36.96
N LYS A 90 21.91 21.89 36.47
CA LYS A 90 20.80 21.04 36.00
C LYS A 90 19.95 21.75 34.94
N VAL A 91 20.60 22.16 33.86
CA VAL A 91 19.96 22.87 32.73
C VAL A 91 20.31 22.20 31.41
N VAL A 92 19.31 21.96 30.57
CA VAL A 92 19.49 21.66 29.14
C VAL A 92 19.65 22.98 28.40
N VAL A 93 20.77 23.15 27.71
CA VAL A 93 21.09 24.35 26.92
C VAL A 93 20.72 24.07 25.47
N ALA A 94 19.68 24.73 24.98
CA ALA A 94 19.28 24.73 23.59
C ALA A 94 19.71 26.03 22.89
N GLU A 95 19.56 26.12 21.58
CA GLU A 95 20.01 27.29 20.79
C GLU A 95 19.31 28.59 21.22
N HIS A 96 18.02 28.52 21.59
CA HIS A 96 17.21 29.72 21.85
C HIS A 96 16.76 29.83 23.31
N GLN A 97 16.87 28.77 24.11
CA GLN A 97 16.45 28.78 25.51
C GLN A 97 17.19 27.76 26.39
N ASN A 98 17.03 27.96 27.69
CA ASN A 98 17.54 27.07 28.73
C ASN A 98 16.39 26.41 29.48
N LEU A 99 16.42 25.08 29.59
CA LEU A 99 15.38 24.30 30.25
C LEU A 99 15.93 23.67 31.55
N PRO A 100 15.53 24.16 32.74
CA PRO A 100 15.93 23.53 33.99
C PRO A 100 15.29 22.16 34.16
N PHE A 101 16.00 21.21 34.78
CA PHE A 101 15.52 19.87 35.02
C PHE A 101 15.82 19.37 36.44
N ASP A 102 14.91 18.58 37.00
CA ASP A 102 15.20 17.69 38.12
C ASP A 102 15.57 16.29 37.61
N TYR A 103 14.93 15.86 36.52
CA TYR A 103 15.17 14.60 35.83
C TYR A 103 15.33 14.85 34.32
N LEU A 104 16.35 14.24 33.72
CA LEU A 104 16.67 14.38 32.31
C LEU A 104 16.64 13.01 31.61
N LEU A 105 15.95 12.91 30.47
CA LEU A 105 16.02 11.76 29.58
C LEU A 105 16.63 12.17 28.24
N LEU A 106 17.74 11.55 27.87
CA LEU A 106 18.39 11.68 26.57
C LEU A 106 17.91 10.59 25.63
N ALA A 107 17.13 10.97 24.61
CA ALA A 107 16.48 10.08 23.64
C ALA A 107 16.66 10.59 22.20
N MET A 108 17.85 11.10 21.89
CA MET A 108 18.17 11.81 20.65
C MET A 108 18.38 10.91 19.42
N GLY A 109 18.33 9.58 19.60
CA GLY A 109 18.49 8.62 18.51
C GLY A 109 19.93 8.44 18.04
N GLY A 110 20.07 7.97 16.80
CA GLY A 110 21.35 7.69 16.15
C GLY A 110 21.54 8.48 14.86
N GLU A 111 22.63 8.19 14.16
CA GLU A 111 22.97 8.64 12.82
C GLU A 111 23.70 7.54 12.05
N ALA A 112 23.87 7.70 10.73
CA ALA A 112 24.65 6.77 9.92
C ALA A 112 26.13 6.77 10.36
N ASN A 113 26.72 5.58 10.47
CA ASN A 113 28.14 5.41 10.76
C ASN A 113 28.89 5.06 9.47
N ASP A 114 29.73 5.96 8.98
CA ASP A 114 30.56 5.79 7.80
C ASP A 114 31.88 5.04 8.06
N PHE A 115 32.15 4.69 9.32
CA PHE A 115 33.39 4.07 9.79
C PHE A 115 34.67 4.85 9.45
N GLY A 116 34.56 6.16 9.15
CA GLY A 116 35.67 6.98 8.69
C GLY A 116 36.19 6.62 7.30
N ILE A 117 35.41 5.90 6.49
CA ILE A 117 35.78 5.55 5.12
C ILE A 117 35.81 6.81 4.26
N GLN A 118 36.93 7.00 3.55
CA GLN A 118 37.18 8.20 2.77
C GLN A 118 36.10 8.42 1.69
N GLY A 119 35.55 9.63 1.64
CA GLY A 119 34.62 10.06 0.60
C GLY A 119 33.17 9.70 0.84
N VAL A 120 32.84 8.90 1.87
CA VAL A 120 31.44 8.54 2.17
C VAL A 120 30.63 9.78 2.58
N LYS A 121 31.21 10.71 3.36
CA LYS A 121 30.51 11.94 3.76
C LYS A 121 30.30 12.90 2.59
N GLU A 122 31.26 12.95 1.67
CA GLU A 122 31.32 13.90 0.57
C GLU A 122 30.50 13.44 -0.65
N HIS A 123 30.47 12.13 -0.91
CA HIS A 123 29.92 11.55 -2.14
C HIS A 123 28.88 10.45 -1.89
N GLY A 124 28.69 10.03 -0.64
CA GLY A 124 27.69 9.04 -0.25
C GLY A 124 26.36 9.68 0.18
N PHE A 125 25.27 8.94 -0.01
CA PHE A 125 23.94 9.28 0.47
C PHE A 125 23.60 8.40 1.67
N THR A 126 23.11 8.99 2.74
CA THR A 126 22.67 8.24 3.92
C THR A 126 21.15 8.21 4.01
N LEU A 127 20.61 7.36 4.88
CA LEU A 127 19.18 7.15 5.01
C LEU A 127 18.75 7.21 6.48
N TRP A 128 19.07 8.32 7.15
CA TRP A 128 18.85 8.49 8.58
C TRP A 128 18.11 9.77 8.97
N SER A 129 17.63 10.52 7.99
CA SER A 129 16.72 11.65 8.20
C SER A 129 15.83 11.82 6.98
N ILE A 130 14.74 12.59 7.11
CA ILE A 130 13.85 12.86 6.00
C ILE A 130 14.59 13.66 4.93
N GLU A 131 15.40 14.64 5.35
CA GLU A 131 16.20 15.48 4.46
C GLU A 131 17.19 14.63 3.65
N ALA A 132 17.80 13.62 4.28
CA ALA A 132 18.69 12.69 3.60
C ALA A 132 17.94 11.81 2.58
N ALA A 133 16.72 11.38 2.92
CA ALA A 133 15.85 10.62 2.01
C ALA A 133 15.41 11.47 0.81
N GLU A 134 14.97 12.72 1.04
CA GLU A 134 14.62 13.68 -0.01
C GLU A 134 15.83 14.00 -0.91
N GLN A 135 17.01 14.22 -0.32
CA GLN A 135 18.25 14.45 -1.06
C GLN A 135 18.59 13.25 -1.97
N LEU A 136 18.46 12.02 -1.48
CA LEU A 136 18.69 10.82 -2.27
C LEU A 136 17.66 10.66 -3.40
N HIS A 137 16.38 10.92 -3.12
CA HIS A 137 15.33 10.91 -4.13
C HIS A 137 15.66 11.88 -5.28
N ASP A 138 15.95 13.14 -4.94
CA ASP A 138 16.22 14.18 -5.93
C ASP A 138 17.48 13.88 -6.74
N HIS A 139 18.51 13.33 -6.09
CA HIS A 139 19.72 12.88 -6.77
C HIS A 139 19.46 11.76 -7.78
N ILE A 140 18.67 10.75 -7.44
CA ILE A 140 18.34 9.64 -8.36
C ILE A 140 17.58 10.17 -9.59
N VAL A 141 16.65 11.09 -9.36
CA VAL A 141 15.89 11.77 -10.41
C VAL A 141 16.83 12.60 -11.31
N ASP A 142 17.76 13.38 -10.74
CA ASP A 142 18.77 14.14 -11.48
C ASP A 142 19.72 13.22 -12.27
N ALA A 143 20.18 12.13 -11.68
CA ALA A 143 21.04 11.15 -12.34
C ALA A 143 20.37 10.56 -13.59
N CYS A 144 19.08 10.23 -13.51
CA CYS A 144 18.30 9.78 -14.66
C CYS A 144 18.12 10.89 -15.71
N TYR A 145 17.87 12.13 -15.27
CA TYR A 145 17.75 13.29 -16.17
C TYR A 145 19.06 13.56 -16.94
N ARG A 146 20.20 13.48 -16.26
CA ARG A 146 21.55 13.59 -16.85
C ARG A 146 21.81 12.44 -17.82
N ALA A 147 21.49 11.21 -17.42
CA ALA A 147 21.67 10.02 -18.26
C ALA A 147 20.89 10.10 -19.57
N MET A 148 19.66 10.65 -19.56
CA MET A 148 18.84 10.83 -20.77
C MET A 148 19.53 11.70 -21.83
N ARG A 149 20.44 12.59 -21.40
CA ARG A 149 21.17 13.54 -22.27
C ARG A 149 22.63 13.12 -22.52
N GLU A 150 23.07 12.01 -21.93
CA GLU A 150 24.45 11.55 -22.01
C GLU A 150 24.66 10.62 -23.22
N HIS A 151 25.61 10.99 -24.07
CA HIS A 151 25.92 10.27 -25.29
C HIS A 151 27.03 9.23 -25.09
N ASP A 152 27.89 9.40 -24.09
CA ASP A 152 28.85 8.38 -23.67
C ASP A 152 28.12 7.23 -22.96
N GLU A 153 28.21 6.03 -23.53
CA GLU A 153 27.57 4.83 -22.98
C GLU A 153 28.15 4.43 -21.62
N ALA A 154 29.45 4.57 -21.41
CA ALA A 154 30.09 4.17 -20.15
C ALA A 154 29.63 5.09 -19.02
N LYS A 155 29.66 6.41 -19.27
CA LYS A 155 29.20 7.41 -18.30
C LYS A 155 27.69 7.34 -18.06
N ARG A 156 26.89 7.13 -19.10
CA ARG A 156 25.44 6.93 -18.96
C ARG A 156 25.13 5.71 -18.09
N ARG A 157 25.82 4.58 -18.30
CA ARG A 157 25.66 3.40 -17.42
C ARG A 157 26.11 3.66 -15.99
N ALA A 158 27.18 4.43 -15.78
CA ALA A 158 27.61 4.81 -14.44
C ALA A 158 26.56 5.70 -13.72
N LEU A 159 25.91 6.62 -14.45
CA LEU A 159 24.80 7.42 -13.91
C LEU A 159 23.57 6.56 -13.54
N LEU A 160 23.36 5.45 -14.24
CA LEU A 160 22.25 4.52 -14.03
C LEU A 160 22.65 3.29 -13.18
N THR A 161 23.84 3.31 -12.59
CA THR A 161 24.28 2.30 -11.63
C THR A 161 23.99 2.83 -10.23
N PHE A 162 23.13 2.15 -9.48
CA PHE A 162 22.81 2.49 -8.11
C PHE A 162 23.40 1.43 -7.18
N THR A 163 24.33 1.85 -6.34
CA THR A 163 25.05 0.98 -5.39
C THR A 163 24.55 1.21 -3.99
N VAL A 164 23.99 0.17 -3.36
CA VAL A 164 23.62 0.17 -1.94
C VAL A 164 24.72 -0.54 -1.16
N ILE A 165 25.31 0.15 -0.19
CA ILE A 165 26.43 -0.32 0.61
C ILE A 165 25.90 -0.78 1.97
N GLY A 166 26.14 -2.05 2.29
CA GLY A 166 25.54 -2.76 3.41
C GLY A 166 24.32 -3.57 2.98
N ALA A 167 24.35 -4.88 3.24
CA ALA A 167 23.24 -5.81 3.01
C ALA A 167 22.47 -6.13 4.30
N GLY A 168 22.42 -5.16 5.21
CA GLY A 168 21.58 -5.19 6.41
C GLY A 168 20.12 -4.89 6.11
N PHE A 169 19.32 -4.69 7.17
CA PHE A 169 17.87 -4.45 7.07
C PHE A 169 17.56 -3.28 6.12
N THR A 170 18.10 -2.10 6.41
CA THR A 170 17.86 -0.87 5.64
C THR A 170 18.33 -0.97 4.19
N GLY A 171 19.49 -1.56 3.93
CA GLY A 171 20.04 -1.68 2.58
C GLY A 171 19.19 -2.59 1.69
N ILE A 172 18.70 -3.72 2.22
CA ILE A 172 17.83 -4.63 1.47
C ILE A 172 16.45 -4.01 1.21
N GLU A 173 15.90 -3.24 2.16
CA GLU A 173 14.66 -2.50 1.92
C GLU A 173 14.84 -1.43 0.83
N MET A 174 15.93 -0.67 0.89
CA MET A 174 16.25 0.37 -0.10
C MET A 174 16.41 -0.21 -1.51
N VAL A 175 17.21 -1.28 -1.69
CA VAL A 175 17.36 -1.89 -3.02
C VAL A 175 16.04 -2.51 -3.51
N GLY A 176 15.22 -3.00 -2.57
CA GLY A 176 13.87 -3.46 -2.85
C GLY A 176 12.99 -2.37 -3.47
N GLU A 177 13.01 -1.17 -2.92
CA GLU A 177 12.30 -0.03 -3.50
C GLU A 177 12.87 0.40 -4.86
N LEU A 178 14.18 0.30 -5.05
CA LEU A 178 14.81 0.58 -6.35
C LEU A 178 14.40 -0.42 -7.43
N ILE A 179 14.21 -1.71 -7.11
CA ILE A 179 13.67 -2.71 -8.05
C ILE A 179 12.33 -2.25 -8.63
N ASP A 180 11.44 -1.74 -7.77
CA ASP A 180 10.12 -1.28 -8.20
C ASP A 180 10.17 0.08 -8.91
N TRP A 181 11.15 0.93 -8.58
CA TRP A 181 11.24 2.29 -9.13
C TRP A 181 11.95 2.37 -10.49
N VAL A 182 12.96 1.53 -10.74
CA VAL A 182 13.74 1.54 -12.01
C VAL A 182 12.87 1.47 -13.27
N PRO A 183 11.86 0.57 -13.39
CA PRO A 183 10.99 0.54 -14.57
C PRO A 183 10.21 1.85 -14.79
N ILE A 184 9.84 2.54 -13.71
CA ILE A 184 9.11 3.82 -13.73
C ILE A 184 10.06 4.92 -14.19
N LEU A 185 11.26 5.00 -13.60
CA LEU A 185 12.31 5.94 -13.99
C LEU A 185 12.68 5.77 -15.47
N ALA A 186 12.92 4.53 -15.91
CA ALA A 186 13.25 4.24 -17.30
C ALA A 186 12.18 4.75 -18.27
N LYS A 187 10.90 4.53 -17.94
CA LYS A 187 9.78 5.04 -18.74
C LYS A 187 9.70 6.57 -18.71
N GLN A 188 9.82 7.18 -17.53
CA GLN A 188 9.71 8.63 -17.33
C GLN A 188 10.80 9.40 -18.09
N PHE A 189 12.03 8.91 -18.02
CA PHE A 189 13.21 9.54 -18.65
C PHE A 189 13.57 8.96 -20.02
N LYS A 190 12.70 8.09 -20.58
CA LYS A 190 12.90 7.48 -21.91
C LYS A 190 14.24 6.76 -22.05
N LEU A 191 14.68 6.11 -20.97
CA LEU A 191 15.91 5.33 -20.88
C LEU A 191 15.62 3.85 -21.13
N ASP A 192 16.64 3.09 -21.56
CA ASP A 192 16.51 1.63 -21.69
C ASP A 192 16.61 1.00 -20.29
N PRO A 193 15.58 0.27 -19.81
CA PRO A 193 15.64 -0.40 -18.51
C PRO A 193 16.85 -1.32 -18.32
N LYS A 194 17.44 -1.85 -19.41
CA LYS A 194 18.61 -2.73 -19.37
C LYS A 194 19.92 -2.00 -19.08
N GLU A 195 19.95 -0.67 -19.19
CA GLU A 195 21.14 0.13 -18.83
C GLU A 195 21.24 0.39 -17.33
N PHE A 196 20.15 0.20 -16.57
CA PHE A 196 20.17 0.32 -15.12
C PHE A 196 20.87 -0.88 -14.48
N SER A 197 21.67 -0.61 -13.45
CA SER A 197 22.33 -1.64 -12.66
C SER A 197 22.08 -1.39 -11.18
N LEU A 198 21.46 -2.35 -10.49
CA LEU A 198 21.29 -2.32 -9.04
C LEU A 198 22.31 -3.25 -8.41
N LYS A 199 23.10 -2.74 -7.47
CA LYS A 199 24.14 -3.52 -6.79
C LYS A 199 24.02 -3.36 -5.28
N VAL A 200 24.13 -4.46 -4.55
CA VAL A 200 24.30 -4.44 -3.10
C VAL A 200 25.72 -4.88 -2.78
N VAL A 201 26.48 -4.05 -2.08
CA VAL A 201 27.89 -4.29 -1.73
C VAL A 201 27.97 -4.56 -0.24
N GLU A 202 28.55 -5.69 0.15
CA GLU A 202 28.63 -6.15 1.54
C GLU A 202 29.99 -6.79 1.83
N ALA A 203 30.59 -6.40 2.95
CA ALA A 203 31.87 -6.93 3.41
C ALA A 203 31.72 -8.38 3.91
N MET A 204 30.55 -8.74 4.41
CA MET A 204 30.23 -10.08 4.92
C MET A 204 29.80 -11.06 3.81
N PRO A 205 29.89 -12.39 4.06
CA PRO A 205 29.50 -13.42 3.09
C PRO A 205 27.97 -13.56 2.90
N LYS A 206 27.17 -12.95 3.76
CA LYS A 206 25.72 -13.16 3.82
C LYS A 206 24.99 -11.83 3.99
N ILE A 207 23.82 -11.75 3.35
CA ILE A 207 22.86 -10.66 3.54
C ILE A 207 22.01 -10.92 4.79
N LEU A 208 21.44 -9.88 5.39
CA LEU A 208 20.49 -9.98 6.51
C LEU A 208 20.98 -10.90 7.64
N ASN A 209 22.14 -10.59 8.22
CA ASN A 209 22.74 -11.39 9.30
C ASN A 209 21.87 -11.47 10.58
N MET A 210 20.81 -10.66 10.68
CA MET A 210 19.84 -10.69 11.79
C MET A 210 18.71 -11.73 11.62
N VAL A 211 18.55 -12.34 10.44
CA VAL A 211 17.56 -13.40 10.19
C VAL A 211 18.23 -14.74 9.90
N THR A 212 17.45 -15.82 9.85
CA THR A 212 18.00 -17.17 9.62
C THR A 212 18.32 -17.42 8.14
N ASP A 213 19.12 -18.45 7.86
CA ASP A 213 19.49 -18.87 6.50
C ASP A 213 18.29 -19.08 5.58
N LYS A 214 17.11 -19.46 6.12
CA LYS A 214 15.89 -19.66 5.33
C LYS A 214 15.40 -18.36 4.70
N GLU A 215 15.37 -17.27 5.48
CA GLU A 215 14.96 -15.95 5.01
C GLU A 215 16.02 -15.37 4.08
N GLN A 216 17.29 -15.54 4.40
CA GLN A 216 18.40 -15.09 3.56
C GLN A 216 18.34 -15.71 2.16
N VAL A 217 18.18 -17.03 2.05
CA VAL A 217 18.07 -17.73 0.76
C VAL A 217 16.87 -17.23 -0.06
N LYS A 218 15.74 -16.96 0.58
CA LYS A 218 14.55 -16.42 -0.10
C LYS A 218 14.77 -14.99 -0.60
N ALA A 219 15.37 -14.15 0.23
CA ALA A 219 15.71 -12.77 -0.12
C ALA A 219 16.72 -12.72 -1.28
N THR A 220 17.82 -13.48 -1.20
CA THR A 220 18.82 -13.59 -2.27
C THR A 220 18.19 -14.01 -3.59
N LYS A 221 17.41 -15.09 -3.60
CA LYS A 221 16.72 -15.56 -4.82
C LYS A 221 15.78 -14.51 -5.41
N TYR A 222 15.09 -13.74 -4.56
CA TYR A 222 14.21 -12.68 -5.02
C TYR A 222 14.98 -11.50 -5.62
N LEU A 223 16.06 -11.06 -4.97
CA LEU A 223 16.93 -9.98 -5.45
C LEU A 223 17.58 -10.31 -6.79
N GLU A 224 18.20 -11.49 -6.90
CA GLU A 224 18.85 -11.96 -8.13
C GLU A 224 17.86 -12.13 -9.28
N LYS A 225 16.67 -12.69 -9.00
CA LYS A 225 15.59 -12.81 -9.98
C LYS A 225 15.15 -11.46 -10.55
N ASN A 226 15.25 -10.40 -9.76
CA ASN A 226 14.92 -9.03 -10.16
C ASN A 226 16.15 -8.23 -10.65
N GLY A 227 17.26 -8.91 -10.96
CA GLY A 227 18.42 -8.29 -11.62
C GLY A 227 19.36 -7.51 -10.69
N VAL A 228 19.26 -7.69 -9.37
CA VAL A 228 20.20 -7.11 -8.41
C VAL A 228 21.48 -7.96 -8.36
N GLU A 229 22.64 -7.31 -8.51
CA GLU A 229 23.93 -7.95 -8.29
C GLU A 229 24.33 -7.86 -6.80
N LEU A 230 24.52 -9.00 -6.16
CA LEU A 230 25.05 -9.08 -4.80
C LEU A 230 26.57 -9.23 -4.83
N VAL A 231 27.28 -8.20 -4.39
CA VAL A 231 28.74 -8.18 -4.25
C VAL A 231 29.08 -8.43 -2.79
N LEU A 232 29.25 -9.71 -2.43
CA LEU A 232 29.50 -10.16 -1.06
C LEU A 232 30.99 -10.45 -0.85
N ASN A 233 31.45 -10.46 0.40
CA ASN A 233 32.86 -10.62 0.77
C ASN A 233 33.78 -9.53 0.17
N ASP A 234 33.23 -8.34 -0.10
CA ASP A 234 34.01 -7.26 -0.68
C ASP A 234 33.58 -5.92 -0.07
N GLY A 235 34.35 -5.46 0.90
CA GLY A 235 34.07 -4.22 1.61
C GLY A 235 34.44 -2.99 0.80
N VAL A 236 33.82 -1.85 1.11
CA VAL A 236 34.14 -0.56 0.52
C VAL A 236 35.39 0.04 1.18
N THR A 237 36.33 0.54 0.38
CA THR A 237 37.56 1.19 0.85
C THR A 237 37.53 2.70 0.68
N SER A 238 36.89 3.20 -0.37
CA SER A 238 36.63 4.63 -0.58
C SER A 238 35.49 4.87 -1.57
N VAL A 239 34.86 6.04 -1.46
CA VAL A 239 33.84 6.54 -2.37
C VAL A 239 34.37 7.80 -3.04
N THR A 240 34.18 7.93 -4.34
CA THR A 240 34.49 9.14 -5.12
C THR A 240 33.21 9.62 -5.80
N GLU A 241 33.25 10.77 -6.48
CA GLU A 241 32.08 11.32 -7.17
C GLU A 241 31.50 10.37 -8.23
N ASP A 242 32.34 9.61 -8.93
CA ASP A 242 31.96 8.78 -10.08
C ASP A 242 32.29 7.29 -9.94
N ALA A 243 32.83 6.87 -8.79
CA ALA A 243 33.18 5.48 -8.55
C ALA A 243 33.18 5.05 -7.07
N LEU A 244 32.92 3.75 -6.87
CA LEU A 244 33.04 3.03 -5.61
C LEU A 244 34.24 2.06 -5.69
N HIS A 245 35.17 2.17 -4.73
CA HIS A 245 36.36 1.31 -4.66
C HIS A 245 36.19 0.25 -3.58
N LEU A 246 36.52 -0.99 -3.91
CA LEU A 246 36.35 -2.14 -3.03
C LEU A 246 37.70 -2.74 -2.59
N SER A 247 37.64 -3.53 -1.51
CA SER A 247 38.78 -4.17 -0.87
C SER A 247 39.51 -5.18 -1.77
N SER A 248 38.80 -5.80 -2.71
CA SER A 248 39.36 -6.68 -3.73
C SER A 248 40.18 -5.96 -4.82
N GLY A 249 40.16 -4.63 -4.84
CA GLY A 249 40.67 -3.80 -5.94
C GLY A 249 39.65 -3.58 -7.07
N ARG A 250 38.46 -4.18 -6.99
CA ARG A 250 37.36 -3.90 -7.91
C ARG A 250 36.91 -2.45 -7.76
N THR A 251 36.69 -1.79 -8.90
CA THR A 251 36.08 -0.45 -8.96
C THR A 251 34.75 -0.54 -9.68
N ILE A 252 33.71 0.05 -9.10
CA ILE A 252 32.36 0.10 -9.67
C ILE A 252 32.08 1.56 -10.06
N PRO A 253 31.99 1.89 -11.36
CA PRO A 253 31.56 3.22 -11.80
C PRO A 253 30.11 3.47 -11.38
N THR A 254 29.88 4.53 -10.61
CA THR A 254 28.57 4.88 -10.04
C THR A 254 28.60 6.33 -9.59
N TYR A 255 27.51 7.06 -9.85
CA TYR A 255 27.30 8.39 -9.26
C TYR A 255 26.36 8.33 -8.05
N THR A 256 25.88 7.14 -7.68
CA THR A 256 24.87 6.96 -6.62
C THR A 256 25.31 5.87 -5.66
N SER A 257 25.98 6.30 -4.59
CA SER A 257 26.48 5.45 -3.51
C SER A 257 25.62 5.63 -2.25
N ILE A 258 24.76 4.67 -1.95
CA ILE A 258 23.81 4.74 -0.83
C ILE A 258 24.37 3.96 0.35
N TRP A 259 24.75 4.65 1.41
CA TRP A 259 25.38 4.08 2.60
C TRP A 259 24.36 3.65 3.67
N THR A 260 24.36 2.35 3.98
CA THR A 260 23.45 1.72 4.96
C THR A 260 24.16 0.71 5.88
N ALA A 261 25.49 0.65 5.86
CA ALA A 261 26.28 -0.41 6.49
C ALA A 261 26.48 -0.23 8.01
N GLY A 262 26.11 0.91 8.59
CA GLY A 262 26.36 1.18 10.00
C GLY A 262 25.51 2.30 10.58
N VAL A 263 25.28 2.19 11.89
CA VAL A 263 24.58 3.18 12.70
C VAL A 263 25.44 3.47 13.93
N GLN A 264 25.44 4.72 14.38
CA GLN A 264 26.08 5.15 15.62
C GLN A 264 25.13 6.06 16.41
N ALA A 265 25.47 6.34 17.65
CA ALA A 265 24.78 7.39 18.40
C ALA A 265 24.98 8.75 17.72
N THR A 266 23.99 9.64 17.83
CA THR A 266 24.08 11.00 17.26
C THR A 266 25.33 11.73 17.76
N THR A 267 26.04 12.39 16.85
CA THR A 267 27.21 13.20 17.17
C THR A 267 26.86 14.46 17.97
N ASP A 268 25.60 14.91 17.93
CA ASP A 268 25.12 16.02 18.79
C ASP A 268 25.30 15.70 20.29
N ALA A 269 25.29 14.42 20.69
CA ALA A 269 25.51 13.99 22.08
C ALA A 269 27.00 13.77 22.43
N ALA A 270 27.92 14.00 21.50
CA ALA A 270 29.34 13.71 21.72
C ALA A 270 29.94 14.51 22.89
N ASN A 271 29.38 15.67 23.25
CA ASN A 271 29.96 16.53 24.28
C ASN A 271 29.26 16.41 25.64
N PHE A 272 28.37 15.42 25.84
CA PHE A 272 27.50 15.36 27.03
C PHE A 272 28.16 14.78 28.29
N ASP A 273 29.49 14.77 28.41
CA ASP A 273 30.22 14.33 29.61
C ASP A 273 29.67 13.04 30.29
N ILE A 274 29.27 12.07 29.47
CA ILE A 274 28.83 10.73 29.90
C ILE A 274 29.78 9.72 29.22
N GLU A 275 30.13 8.66 29.95
CA GLU A 275 31.00 7.61 29.43
C GLU A 275 30.44 7.03 28.12
N LYS A 276 31.30 6.97 27.10
CA LYS A 276 30.95 6.45 25.77
C LYS A 276 31.48 5.04 25.60
N ALA A 277 30.71 4.22 24.92
CA ALA A 277 31.08 2.87 24.51
C ALA A 277 31.08 2.76 22.98
N ARG A 278 30.91 1.54 22.46
CA ARG A 278 30.93 1.23 21.03
C ARG A 278 29.98 2.15 20.25
N ALA A 279 30.45 2.66 19.11
CA ALA A 279 29.71 3.54 18.20
C ALA A 279 29.17 4.82 18.87
N GLY A 280 29.93 5.37 19.84
CA GLY A 280 29.61 6.65 20.49
C GLY A 280 28.43 6.63 21.45
N ARG A 281 27.85 5.45 21.72
CA ARG A 281 26.69 5.26 22.59
C ARG A 281 27.04 5.55 24.05
N LEU A 282 26.11 6.12 24.80
CA LEU A 282 26.30 6.53 26.19
C LEU A 282 25.96 5.39 27.15
N VAL A 283 26.88 5.07 28.06
CA VAL A 283 26.72 3.95 28.99
C VAL A 283 25.64 4.23 30.03
N ALA A 284 24.71 3.29 30.18
CA ALA A 284 23.69 3.32 31.22
C ALA A 284 23.64 1.99 32.00
N ASN A 285 23.06 2.03 33.20
CA ASN A 285 22.79 0.82 33.99
C ASN A 285 21.47 0.14 33.57
N GLU A 286 21.10 -0.95 34.25
CA GLU A 286 19.85 -1.70 33.97
C GLU A 286 18.57 -0.87 34.14
N PHE A 287 18.63 0.25 34.86
CA PHE A 287 17.51 1.17 35.06
C PHE A 287 17.48 2.31 34.03
N MET A 288 18.38 2.26 33.04
CA MET A 288 18.62 3.30 32.02
C MET A 288 19.18 4.61 32.60
N GLU A 289 19.78 4.57 33.79
CA GLU A 289 20.46 5.73 34.39
C GLU A 289 21.85 5.89 33.78
N ALA A 290 22.19 7.10 33.34
CA ALA A 290 23.48 7.43 32.77
C ALA A 290 24.60 7.21 33.80
N LYS A 291 25.68 6.53 33.38
CA LYS A 291 26.81 6.24 34.27
C LYS A 291 27.45 7.53 34.77
N GLY A 292 27.54 7.68 36.09
CA GLY A 292 28.18 8.83 36.75
C GLY A 292 27.34 10.11 36.78
N LYS A 293 26.06 10.08 36.37
CA LYS A 293 25.16 11.24 36.42
C LYS A 293 23.91 10.94 37.23
N GLU A 294 23.59 11.81 38.18
CA GLU A 294 22.41 11.66 39.03
C GLU A 294 21.16 12.18 38.31
N ASN A 295 20.06 11.43 38.35
CA ASN A 295 18.76 11.77 37.74
C ASN A 295 18.81 12.00 36.21
N VAL A 296 19.83 11.49 35.53
CA VAL A 296 19.97 11.52 34.07
C VAL A 296 19.80 10.10 33.53
N TYR A 297 19.01 9.97 32.48
CA TYR A 297 18.66 8.70 31.84
C TYR A 297 18.99 8.75 30.36
N VAL A 298 19.24 7.59 29.75
CA VAL A 298 19.53 7.46 28.31
C VAL A 298 18.67 6.36 27.71
N ALA A 299 18.08 6.60 26.54
CA ALA A 299 17.23 5.63 25.85
C ALA A 299 17.37 5.69 24.32
N GLY A 300 16.77 4.73 23.62
CA GLY A 300 16.84 4.66 22.16
C GLY A 300 18.21 4.22 21.66
N ASP A 301 18.54 4.62 20.44
CA ASP A 301 19.82 4.25 19.82
C ASP A 301 21.04 4.90 20.51
N LEU A 302 20.80 5.88 21.39
CA LEU A 302 21.84 6.59 22.14
C LEU A 302 22.38 5.77 23.32
N VAL A 303 21.58 4.90 23.93
CA VAL A 303 21.99 4.16 25.14
C VAL A 303 22.91 2.99 24.78
N TYR A 304 23.94 2.73 25.58
CA TYR A 304 24.68 1.48 25.59
C TYR A 304 24.39 0.73 26.90
N PHE A 305 23.74 -0.41 26.78
CA PHE A 305 23.49 -1.32 27.90
C PHE A 305 23.64 -2.76 27.41
N GLU A 306 24.35 -3.59 28.16
CA GLU A 306 24.50 -5.01 27.90
C GLU A 306 23.65 -5.81 28.88
N GLU A 307 22.61 -6.47 28.39
CA GLU A 307 21.78 -7.37 29.21
C GLU A 307 22.52 -8.70 29.49
N SER A 308 23.41 -9.08 28.58
CA SER A 308 24.36 -10.18 28.72
C SER A 308 25.68 -9.80 28.06
N GLU A 309 26.78 -10.36 28.57
CA GLU A 309 28.13 -10.02 28.13
C GLU A 309 28.30 -10.10 26.60
N GLY A 310 28.73 -8.99 25.99
CA GLY A 310 28.95 -8.88 24.55
C GLY A 310 27.68 -8.72 23.70
N ARG A 311 26.51 -8.57 24.32
CA ARG A 311 25.23 -8.32 23.62
C ARG A 311 24.62 -6.99 24.08
N PRO A 312 25.04 -5.87 23.47
CA PRO A 312 24.42 -4.59 23.74
C PRO A 312 22.99 -4.54 23.20
N THR A 313 22.17 -3.66 23.75
CA THR A 313 20.83 -3.39 23.23
C THR A 313 20.89 -3.08 21.73
N PRO A 314 20.04 -3.72 20.90
CA PRO A 314 19.99 -3.50 19.47
C PRO A 314 19.41 -2.12 19.15
N GLN A 315 19.88 -1.51 18.06
CA GLN A 315 19.37 -0.22 17.55
C GLN A 315 18.16 -0.46 16.65
N ILE A 316 17.03 -0.80 17.28
CA ILE A 316 15.75 -1.08 16.62
C ILE A 316 14.62 -0.37 17.36
N VAL A 317 13.50 -0.13 16.67
CA VAL A 317 12.33 0.58 17.22
C VAL A 317 11.84 -0.05 18.53
N GLN A 318 11.71 -1.38 18.59
CA GLN A 318 11.24 -2.05 19.81
C GLN A 318 12.17 -1.82 21.02
N ALA A 319 13.49 -1.80 20.79
CA ALA A 319 14.44 -1.49 21.84
C ALA A 319 14.34 -0.03 22.27
N ALA A 320 14.13 0.90 21.32
CA ALA A 320 13.93 2.31 21.64
C ALA A 320 12.67 2.55 22.48
N GLU A 321 11.54 1.93 22.11
CA GLU A 321 10.30 2.02 22.89
C GLU A 321 10.47 1.40 24.29
N GLN A 322 11.09 0.23 24.39
CA GLN A 322 11.28 -0.47 25.67
C GLN A 322 12.24 0.28 26.61
N THR A 323 13.36 0.78 26.09
CA THR A 323 14.32 1.58 26.90
C THR A 323 13.70 2.90 27.33
N GLY A 324 12.95 3.58 26.45
CA GLY A 324 12.20 4.79 26.79
C GLY A 324 11.13 4.56 27.85
N HIS A 325 10.40 3.45 27.76
CA HIS A 325 9.41 3.06 28.77
C HIS A 325 10.05 2.71 30.12
N THR A 326 11.17 2.00 30.12
CA THR A 326 11.91 1.69 31.35
C THR A 326 12.45 2.95 32.00
N ALA A 327 13.06 3.87 31.24
CA ALA A 327 13.52 5.16 31.76
C ALA A 327 12.37 5.96 32.37
N ALA A 328 11.21 6.05 31.69
CA ALA A 328 10.03 6.71 32.21
C ALA A 328 9.51 6.11 33.52
N LYS A 329 9.48 4.78 33.63
CA LYS A 329 9.11 4.09 34.88
C LYS A 329 10.08 4.41 36.02
N ASN A 330 11.37 4.45 35.74
CA ASN A 330 12.39 4.71 36.77
C ASN A 330 12.45 6.17 37.18
N ILE A 331 12.22 7.12 36.26
CA ILE A 331 11.99 8.54 36.60
C ILE A 331 10.77 8.65 37.51
N ALA A 332 9.67 7.97 37.17
CA ALA A 332 8.47 7.99 38.01
C ALA A 332 8.73 7.40 39.39
N ALA A 333 9.43 6.26 39.45
CA ALA A 333 9.79 5.59 40.69
C ALA A 333 10.70 6.46 41.59
N ALA A 334 11.63 7.21 40.98
CA ALA A 334 12.49 8.14 41.71
C ALA A 334 11.70 9.32 42.31
N ILE A 335 10.66 9.80 41.62
CA ILE A 335 9.79 10.89 42.11
C ILE A 335 8.87 10.38 43.24
N THR A 336 8.33 9.17 43.11
CA THR A 336 7.38 8.59 44.09
C THR A 336 8.04 7.75 45.17
N SER A 337 9.38 7.65 45.17
CA SER A 337 10.16 6.78 46.06
C SER A 337 9.71 5.31 46.04
N SER A 338 9.37 4.78 44.87
CA SER A 338 8.98 3.38 44.68
C SER A 338 10.13 2.52 44.15
N GLU A 339 9.91 1.20 44.05
CA GLU A 339 10.92 0.26 43.55
C GLU A 339 11.27 0.53 42.07
N LYS A 340 12.56 0.43 41.75
CA LYS A 340 13.08 0.56 40.38
C LYS A 340 12.78 -0.69 39.55
N HIS A 341 12.62 -0.51 38.25
CA HIS A 341 12.32 -1.56 37.29
C HIS A 341 13.49 -1.77 36.34
N ALA A 342 14.14 -2.93 36.41
CA ALA A 342 15.22 -3.29 35.50
C ALA A 342 14.71 -3.46 34.06
N TYR A 343 15.54 -3.10 33.09
CA TYR A 343 15.28 -3.31 31.67
C TYR A 343 15.34 -4.80 31.34
N LYS A 344 14.37 -5.28 30.56
CA LYS A 344 14.40 -6.62 29.97
C LYS A 344 13.96 -6.55 28.51
N GLY A 345 14.88 -6.86 27.61
CA GLY A 345 14.65 -6.83 26.16
C GLY A 345 13.77 -7.99 25.71
N LYS A 346 12.73 -7.68 24.94
CA LYS A 346 11.93 -8.70 24.25
C LYS A 346 11.60 -8.23 22.84
N TYR A 347 12.12 -8.90 21.84
CA TYR A 347 11.93 -8.52 20.44
C TYR A 347 11.09 -9.57 19.72
N ASP A 348 10.13 -9.11 18.92
CA ASP A 348 9.16 -10.00 18.30
C ASP A 348 9.67 -10.59 16.97
N GLY A 349 10.78 -10.07 16.44
CA GLY A 349 11.44 -10.56 15.22
C GLY A 349 11.66 -9.47 14.18
N PHE A 350 11.98 -9.89 12.95
CA PHE A 350 12.33 -9.00 11.84
C PHE A 350 11.43 -9.27 10.64
N MET A 351 10.99 -8.19 9.99
CA MET A 351 10.20 -8.20 8.75
C MET A 351 10.85 -7.23 7.77
N VAL A 352 11.54 -7.76 6.76
CA VAL A 352 12.32 -6.98 5.79
C VAL A 352 11.55 -6.94 4.48
N SER A 353 11.08 -5.77 4.06
CA SER A 353 10.48 -5.64 2.72
C SER A 353 11.54 -5.66 1.63
N ILE A 354 11.17 -6.15 0.47
CA ILE A 354 11.98 -6.09 -0.76
C ILE A 354 11.05 -5.53 -1.83
N GLY A 355 10.94 -4.21 -1.84
CA GLY A 355 9.95 -3.46 -2.59
C GLY A 355 8.56 -3.58 -1.96
N ALA A 356 7.55 -3.16 -2.70
CA ALA A 356 6.19 -3.05 -2.18
C ALA A 356 5.42 -4.40 -2.13
N LYS A 357 5.94 -5.46 -2.75
CA LYS A 357 5.18 -6.71 -3.01
C LYS A 357 5.79 -7.97 -2.39
N TYR A 358 7.00 -7.88 -1.86
CA TYR A 358 7.68 -9.02 -1.27
C TYR A 358 8.29 -8.63 0.07
N THR A 359 8.24 -9.55 1.02
CA THR A 359 8.83 -9.38 2.36
C THR A 359 9.32 -10.73 2.83
N VAL A 360 10.42 -10.76 3.59
CA VAL A 360 10.85 -11.93 4.35
C VAL A 360 10.69 -11.62 5.84
N ALA A 361 10.18 -12.59 6.61
CA ALA A 361 9.88 -12.39 8.02
C ALA A 361 10.30 -13.59 8.86
N TYR A 362 10.94 -13.30 9.98
CA TYR A 362 11.25 -14.25 11.05
C TYR A 362 10.71 -13.70 12.37
N VAL A 363 9.71 -14.37 12.95
CA VAL A 363 8.90 -13.83 14.04
C VAL A 363 8.80 -14.84 15.20
N TYR A 364 8.87 -14.35 16.44
CA TYR A 364 8.83 -15.11 17.70
C TYR A 364 9.79 -16.30 17.74
N ASP A 365 10.97 -16.15 17.13
CA ASP A 365 12.01 -17.16 17.00
C ASP A 365 11.57 -18.51 16.37
N LYS A 366 10.37 -18.55 15.75
CA LYS A 366 9.72 -19.80 15.33
C LYS A 366 9.09 -19.73 13.95
N TYR A 367 8.50 -18.61 13.59
CA TYR A 367 7.68 -18.48 12.39
C TYR A 367 8.50 -17.88 11.26
N HIS A 368 8.62 -18.64 10.16
CA HIS A 368 9.31 -18.26 8.94
C HIS A 368 8.29 -17.99 7.84
N VAL A 369 8.11 -16.73 7.46
CA VAL A 369 7.07 -16.31 6.51
C VAL A 369 7.69 -15.48 5.40
N SER A 370 7.13 -15.54 4.19
CA SER A 370 7.63 -14.77 3.04
C SER A 370 6.53 -14.41 2.06
N GLY A 371 6.76 -13.38 1.25
CA GLY A 371 5.84 -12.93 0.21
C GLY A 371 4.67 -12.12 0.76
N PHE A 372 3.48 -12.35 0.20
CA PHE A 372 2.29 -11.56 0.51
C PHE A 372 1.91 -11.59 2.00
N ILE A 373 1.92 -12.76 2.64
CA ILE A 373 1.57 -12.89 4.06
C ILE A 373 2.57 -12.12 4.95
N ALA A 374 3.87 -12.22 4.65
CA ALA A 374 4.89 -11.45 5.37
C ALA A 374 4.72 -9.94 5.17
N SER A 375 4.34 -9.51 3.96
CA SER A 375 4.07 -8.10 3.66
C SER A 375 2.85 -7.60 4.45
N ALA A 376 1.79 -8.41 4.53
CA ALA A 376 0.62 -8.13 5.37
C ALA A 376 1.00 -7.99 6.86
N MET A 377 1.86 -8.87 7.36
CA MET A 377 2.36 -8.81 8.74
C MET A 377 3.19 -7.56 9.02
N LYS A 378 4.05 -7.14 8.08
CA LYS A 378 4.81 -5.88 8.18
C LYS A 378 3.85 -4.70 8.32
N HIS A 379 2.91 -4.53 7.39
CA HIS A 379 1.98 -3.41 7.47
C HIS A 379 1.06 -3.48 8.71
N PHE A 380 0.68 -4.68 9.16
CA PHE A 380 -0.06 -4.84 10.40
C PHE A 380 0.77 -4.39 11.62
N THR A 381 2.07 -4.66 11.64
CA THR A 381 2.98 -4.20 12.69
C THR A 381 3.11 -2.67 12.71
N ASN A 382 3.20 -2.05 11.53
CA ASN A 382 3.19 -0.59 11.42
C ASN A 382 1.87 0.00 11.94
N LEU A 383 0.73 -0.62 11.63
CA LEU A 383 -0.58 -0.24 12.18
C LEU A 383 -0.64 -0.39 13.71
N LEU A 384 -0.09 -1.49 14.27
CA LEU A 384 -0.02 -1.71 15.71
C LEU A 384 0.76 -0.60 16.44
N TYR A 385 1.83 -0.08 15.84
CA TYR A 385 2.54 1.08 16.39
C TYR A 385 1.60 2.29 16.54
N PHE A 386 0.79 2.60 15.52
CA PHE A 386 -0.18 3.70 15.59
C PHE A 386 -1.31 3.47 16.60
N PHE A 387 -1.72 2.22 16.81
CA PHE A 387 -2.61 1.85 17.92
C PHE A 387 -1.96 2.09 19.28
N THR A 388 -0.68 1.74 19.44
CA THR A 388 0.09 1.99 20.67
C THR A 388 0.20 3.47 20.97
N ILE A 389 0.37 4.32 19.94
CA ILE A 389 0.30 5.78 20.10
C ILE A 389 -1.11 6.37 20.20
N SER A 390 -2.14 5.53 20.04
CA SER A 390 -3.57 5.88 20.12
C SER A 390 -3.99 6.97 19.13
N SER A 391 -3.37 6.96 17.95
CA SER A 391 -3.60 7.96 16.89
C SER A 391 -4.39 7.36 15.73
N PHE A 392 -5.72 7.32 15.87
CA PHE A 392 -6.62 6.86 14.79
C PHE A 392 -6.49 7.66 13.50
N TYR A 393 -6.13 8.94 13.61
CA TYR A 393 -5.83 9.76 12.44
C TYR A 393 -4.61 9.22 11.69
N ASN A 394 -3.52 8.90 12.38
CA ASN A 394 -2.31 8.35 11.75
C ASN A 394 -2.57 6.95 11.18
N ILE A 395 -3.42 6.14 11.83
CA ILE A 395 -3.88 4.86 11.27
C ILE A 395 -4.55 5.08 9.91
N PHE A 396 -5.51 6.00 9.83
CA PHE A 396 -6.21 6.25 8.57
C PHE A 396 -5.30 6.92 7.53
N ALA A 397 -4.41 7.82 7.96
CA ALA A 397 -3.43 8.44 7.07
C ALA A 397 -2.49 7.40 6.46
N TYR A 398 -1.93 6.52 7.30
CA TYR A 398 -1.11 5.38 6.87
C TYR A 398 -1.86 4.49 5.89
N LEU A 399 -3.10 4.08 6.22
CA LEU A 399 -3.90 3.25 5.32
C LEU A 399 -4.12 3.92 3.96
N ARG A 400 -4.36 5.23 3.97
CA ARG A 400 -4.56 6.02 2.75
C ARG A 400 -3.30 6.01 1.89
N HIS A 401 -2.15 6.38 2.44
CA HIS A 401 -0.92 6.53 1.67
C HIS A 401 -0.32 5.19 1.22
N GLU A 402 -0.38 4.15 2.07
CA GLU A 402 0.17 2.82 1.74
C GLU A 402 -0.71 1.99 0.80
N PHE A 403 -2.05 2.10 0.91
CA PHE A 403 -2.95 1.19 0.18
C PHE A 403 -3.83 1.87 -0.87
N PHE A 404 -4.24 3.12 -0.67
CA PHE A 404 -5.28 3.76 -1.49
C PHE A 404 -4.76 4.86 -2.42
N ASP A 405 -3.75 5.61 -2.01
CA ASP A 405 -3.25 6.78 -2.74
C ASP A 405 -1.92 6.51 -3.46
N ILE A 406 -1.28 5.36 -3.19
CA ILE A 406 0.02 5.03 -3.76
C ILE A 406 -0.03 5.00 -5.28
N LYS A 407 1.01 5.52 -5.93
CA LYS A 407 1.09 5.59 -7.39
C LYS A 407 1.71 4.30 -7.96
N ASP A 408 1.51 4.09 -9.26
CA ASP A 408 2.17 3.05 -10.06
C ASP A 408 2.03 1.60 -9.57
N GLY A 409 1.04 1.31 -8.70
CA GLY A 409 0.83 -0.04 -8.17
C GLY A 409 1.96 -0.53 -7.28
N ARG A 410 2.66 0.38 -6.60
CA ARG A 410 3.69 0.11 -5.60
C ARG A 410 3.06 -0.12 -4.22
N ASN A 411 2.10 -1.04 -4.11
CA ASN A 411 1.67 -1.62 -2.84
C ASN A 411 1.56 -3.14 -2.99
N MET A 412 1.31 -3.82 -1.87
CA MET A 412 1.18 -5.28 -1.81
C MET A 412 0.00 -5.86 -2.62
N PHE A 413 -1.00 -5.05 -2.97
CA PHE A 413 -2.15 -5.39 -3.84
C PHE A 413 -2.00 -4.87 -5.28
N GLY A 414 -0.85 -4.30 -5.66
CA GLY A 414 -0.69 -3.64 -6.96
C GLY A 414 -1.64 -2.44 -7.14
N SER A 415 -2.17 -2.22 -8.34
CA SER A 415 -3.11 -1.09 -8.56
C SER A 415 -4.58 -1.43 -8.28
N HIS A 416 -4.88 -2.55 -7.60
CA HIS A 416 -6.27 -2.95 -7.35
C HIS A 416 -6.98 -2.05 -6.34
N THR A 417 -6.26 -1.57 -5.34
CA THR A 417 -6.76 -0.67 -4.27
C THR A 417 -6.44 0.79 -4.54
N SER A 418 -5.37 1.08 -5.28
CA SER A 418 -4.90 2.45 -5.53
C SER A 418 -5.49 3.05 -6.80
N SER A 419 -6.47 3.96 -6.67
CA SER A 419 -7.06 4.65 -7.83
C SER A 419 -7.58 6.04 -7.47
N LYS A 420 -7.41 7.02 -8.38
CA LYS A 420 -7.80 8.43 -8.18
C LYS A 420 -9.27 8.64 -7.79
N GLY A 421 -10.14 7.66 -8.09
CA GLY A 421 -11.47 7.54 -7.48
C GLY A 421 -11.62 6.10 -7.03
N ASN A 422 -12.09 5.87 -5.81
CA ASN A 422 -12.03 4.55 -5.17
C ASN A 422 -12.99 3.54 -5.83
N ARG A 423 -12.52 2.95 -6.94
CA ARG A 423 -13.24 1.95 -7.75
C ARG A 423 -13.48 0.64 -7.01
N MET A 424 -12.76 0.38 -5.91
CA MET A 424 -12.95 -0.82 -5.10
C MET A 424 -14.38 -0.91 -4.56
N TRP A 425 -15.01 0.22 -4.22
CA TRP A 425 -16.39 0.26 -3.76
C TRP A 425 -17.42 -0.11 -4.82
N LEU A 426 -17.02 -0.11 -6.09
CA LEU A 426 -17.87 -0.59 -7.19
C LEU A 426 -17.81 -2.11 -7.35
N VAL A 427 -16.89 -2.83 -6.69
CA VAL A 427 -16.77 -4.29 -6.82
C VAL A 427 -18.02 -5.03 -6.30
N PRO A 428 -18.55 -4.74 -5.10
CA PRO A 428 -19.80 -5.38 -4.65
C PRO A 428 -20.96 -5.09 -5.59
N LEU A 429 -21.07 -3.84 -6.06
CA LEU A 429 -22.09 -3.43 -7.03
C LEU A 429 -21.92 -4.17 -8.37
N ARG A 430 -20.69 -4.34 -8.84
CA ARG A 430 -20.34 -5.06 -10.08
C ARG A 430 -20.74 -6.54 -10.00
N VAL A 431 -20.38 -7.19 -8.89
CA VAL A 431 -20.73 -8.60 -8.66
C VAL A 431 -22.23 -8.76 -8.54
N PHE A 432 -22.91 -7.93 -7.73
CA PHE A 432 -24.36 -7.96 -7.62
C PHE A 432 -25.04 -7.76 -8.98
N TYR A 433 -24.65 -6.73 -9.73
CA TYR A 433 -25.20 -6.42 -11.04
C TYR A 433 -24.99 -7.57 -12.04
N GLY A 434 -23.79 -8.17 -12.06
CA GLY A 434 -23.50 -9.34 -12.87
C GLY A 434 -24.29 -10.58 -12.44
N SER A 435 -24.45 -10.82 -11.14
CA SER A 435 -25.26 -11.92 -10.60
C SER A 435 -26.72 -11.80 -10.99
N VAL A 436 -27.25 -10.57 -11.06
CA VAL A 436 -28.61 -10.30 -11.50
C VAL A 436 -28.80 -10.66 -12.98
N TRP A 437 -27.88 -10.25 -13.87
CA TRP A 437 -27.90 -10.66 -15.29
C TRP A 437 -27.74 -12.18 -15.47
N LEU A 438 -26.83 -12.77 -14.70
CA LEU A 438 -26.59 -14.22 -14.74
C LEU A 438 -27.84 -14.98 -14.29
N PHE A 439 -28.49 -14.53 -13.22
CA PHE A 439 -29.71 -15.15 -12.71
C PHE A 439 -30.83 -15.10 -13.74
N GLU A 440 -31.07 -13.95 -14.37
CA GLU A 440 -32.09 -13.82 -15.43
C GLU A 440 -31.78 -14.70 -16.65
N GLY A 441 -30.52 -14.73 -17.09
CA GLY A 441 -30.10 -15.57 -18.21
C GLY A 441 -30.28 -17.07 -17.91
N VAL A 442 -29.89 -17.53 -16.71
CA VAL A 442 -30.07 -18.93 -16.28
C VAL A 442 -31.55 -19.29 -16.14
N LYS A 443 -32.35 -18.38 -15.57
CA LYS A 443 -33.80 -18.53 -15.43
C LYS A 443 -34.46 -18.77 -16.80
N LYS A 444 -34.13 -17.96 -17.80
CA LYS A 444 -34.60 -18.10 -19.19
C LYS A 444 -34.06 -19.36 -19.87
N ALA A 445 -32.81 -19.72 -19.62
CA ALA A 445 -32.20 -20.89 -20.23
C ALA A 445 -32.90 -22.18 -19.81
N PHE A 446 -33.16 -22.34 -18.51
CA PHE A 446 -33.68 -23.59 -17.93
C PHE A 446 -35.18 -23.56 -17.64
N GLY A 447 -35.86 -22.44 -17.85
CA GLY A 447 -37.30 -22.30 -17.55
C GLY A 447 -37.59 -22.46 -16.06
N LEU A 448 -36.84 -21.75 -15.22
CA LEU A 448 -36.94 -21.85 -13.76
C LEU A 448 -37.93 -20.81 -13.21
N PHE A 449 -38.46 -21.06 -12.00
CA PHE A 449 -39.32 -20.13 -11.27
C PHE A 449 -40.55 -19.63 -12.06
N GLY A 450 -41.24 -20.55 -12.73
CA GLY A 450 -42.49 -20.25 -13.46
C GLY A 450 -42.29 -19.61 -14.84
N THR A 451 -41.06 -19.59 -15.39
CA THR A 451 -40.80 -19.13 -16.76
C THR A 451 -40.66 -20.28 -17.74
N ASN A 452 -41.13 -20.11 -18.98
CA ASN A 452 -40.87 -21.07 -20.06
C ASN A 452 -39.41 -20.98 -20.51
N SER A 453 -38.79 -22.11 -20.86
CA SER A 453 -37.42 -22.10 -21.41
C SER A 453 -37.37 -21.41 -22.77
N TRP A 454 -36.45 -20.46 -22.92
CA TRP A 454 -36.23 -19.73 -24.17
C TRP A 454 -35.46 -20.57 -25.21
N PHE A 455 -34.98 -21.76 -24.83
CA PHE A 455 -34.39 -22.73 -25.76
C PHE A 455 -35.43 -23.65 -26.42
N GLY A 456 -36.70 -23.58 -26.02
CA GLY A 456 -37.79 -24.30 -26.66
C GLY A 456 -38.22 -23.73 -28.01
N ASP A 457 -39.26 -24.34 -28.59
CA ASP A 457 -39.81 -24.00 -29.91
C ASP A 457 -40.97 -22.99 -29.86
N LYS A 458 -41.27 -22.45 -28.66
CA LYS A 458 -42.30 -21.42 -28.47
C LYS A 458 -41.68 -20.03 -28.48
N VAL A 459 -42.27 -19.13 -29.27
CA VAL A 459 -41.88 -17.71 -29.31
C VAL A 459 -42.43 -17.01 -28.07
N VAL A 460 -41.54 -16.37 -27.31
CA VAL A 460 -41.88 -15.71 -26.03
C VAL A 460 -42.06 -14.19 -26.18
N PHE A 461 -41.70 -13.61 -27.34
CA PHE A 461 -41.79 -12.17 -27.56
C PHE A 461 -43.25 -11.67 -27.72
N PRO A 462 -43.64 -10.55 -27.10
CA PRO A 462 -45.00 -10.01 -27.13
C PRO A 462 -45.27 -9.13 -28.36
N PHE A 463 -44.70 -9.47 -29.51
CA PHE A 463 -44.88 -8.65 -30.72
C PHE A 463 -46.15 -9.08 -31.48
N PRO A 464 -47.08 -8.15 -31.77
CA PRO A 464 -48.36 -8.48 -32.39
C PRO A 464 -48.21 -9.29 -33.70
N TRP A 465 -47.23 -8.94 -34.55
CA TRP A 465 -46.99 -9.59 -35.84
C TRP A 465 -46.37 -11.01 -35.73
N LEU A 466 -45.89 -11.41 -34.55
CA LEU A 466 -45.39 -12.77 -34.31
C LEU A 466 -46.46 -13.66 -33.66
N GLN A 467 -47.39 -13.06 -32.91
CA GLN A 467 -48.50 -13.75 -32.25
C GLN A 467 -49.62 -14.12 -33.23
N GLU A 468 -49.96 -13.23 -34.18
CA GLU A 468 -50.94 -13.52 -35.25
C GLU A 468 -50.54 -14.75 -36.09
N VAL A 469 -49.24 -14.98 -36.30
CA VAL A 469 -48.71 -16.14 -37.04
C VAL A 469 -48.69 -17.40 -36.17
N ALA A 470 -48.50 -17.26 -34.86
CA ALA A 470 -48.52 -18.39 -33.92
C ALA A 470 -49.93 -18.96 -33.76
N GLU A 471 -50.95 -18.10 -33.67
CA GLU A 471 -52.36 -18.48 -33.63
C GLU A 471 -52.86 -19.06 -34.96
N ALA A 472 -52.38 -18.54 -36.09
CA ALA A 472 -52.67 -19.11 -37.41
C ALA A 472 -52.06 -20.52 -37.62
N THR A 473 -50.96 -20.84 -36.93
CA THR A 473 -50.30 -22.15 -37.01
C THR A 473 -50.89 -23.15 -36.02
N SER A 474 -51.34 -22.71 -34.83
CA SER A 474 -52.08 -23.56 -33.88
C SER A 474 -53.51 -23.87 -34.32
N GLY A 475 -54.18 -22.92 -34.99
CA GLY A 475 -55.51 -23.12 -35.56
C GLY A 475 -55.58 -24.17 -36.68
N ALA A 476 -54.45 -24.49 -37.32
CA ALA A 476 -54.34 -25.58 -38.29
C ALA A 476 -54.16 -26.97 -37.63
N SER A 477 -53.75 -27.01 -36.36
CA SER A 477 -53.54 -28.24 -35.59
C SER A 477 -54.75 -28.65 -34.74
N GLU A 478 -55.63 -27.71 -34.36
CA GLU A 478 -56.79 -27.99 -33.50
C GLU A 478 -58.06 -28.42 -34.26
N ALA A 479 -58.08 -28.34 -35.59
CA ALA A 479 -59.18 -28.84 -36.42
C ALA A 479 -59.22 -30.38 -36.57
N ALA A 480 -58.37 -31.13 -35.85
CA ALA A 480 -58.26 -32.58 -35.97
C ALA A 480 -58.57 -33.36 -34.67
N THR A 481 -59.11 -32.73 -33.62
CA THR A 481 -59.46 -33.49 -32.40
C THR A 481 -60.60 -32.86 -31.57
N GLU A 482 -61.75 -32.63 -32.19
CA GLU A 482 -63.01 -32.53 -31.43
C GLU A 482 -63.65 -33.92 -31.32
N THR A 483 -63.46 -34.57 -30.17
CA THR A 483 -64.47 -35.42 -29.52
C THR A 483 -63.94 -35.89 -28.15
N VAL A 484 -64.54 -35.37 -27.07
CA VAL A 484 -65.02 -36.07 -25.85
C VAL A 484 -65.06 -35.13 -24.63
N SER A 485 -66.31 -34.79 -24.26
CA SER A 485 -66.93 -34.50 -22.96
C SER A 485 -66.24 -33.67 -21.86
N ALA A 486 -66.88 -32.52 -21.59
CA ALA A 486 -67.49 -32.09 -20.32
C ALA A 486 -66.77 -32.36 -18.98
N ALA A 487 -66.29 -31.28 -18.35
CA ALA A 487 -66.52 -31.02 -16.92
C ALA A 487 -66.28 -29.54 -16.62
N SER A 488 -67.34 -28.86 -16.18
CA SER A 488 -67.37 -27.51 -15.64
C SER A 488 -66.60 -27.39 -14.32
N GLY A 489 -65.86 -26.28 -14.15
CA GLY A 489 -65.54 -25.74 -12.83
C GLY A 489 -64.06 -25.54 -12.53
N ALA A 490 -63.44 -24.49 -13.10
CA ALA A 490 -62.29 -23.76 -12.55
C ALA A 490 -61.85 -22.60 -13.48
N ALA A 491 -62.80 -21.91 -14.12
CA ALA A 491 -62.50 -20.92 -15.16
C ALA A 491 -62.28 -19.47 -14.65
N GLU A 492 -62.01 -19.28 -13.36
CA GLU A 492 -61.84 -17.94 -12.76
C GLU A 492 -60.55 -17.76 -11.96
N ALA A 493 -59.53 -18.61 -12.14
CA ALA A 493 -58.27 -18.50 -11.39
C ALA A 493 -56.98 -18.71 -12.20
N THR A 494 -57.02 -18.65 -13.53
CA THR A 494 -55.84 -18.88 -14.39
C THR A 494 -55.52 -17.77 -15.38
N THR A 495 -56.29 -16.68 -15.39
CA THR A 495 -56.07 -15.48 -16.22
C THR A 495 -55.44 -14.31 -15.45
N GLU A 496 -54.60 -14.59 -14.45
CA GLU A 496 -53.84 -13.56 -13.72
C GLU A 496 -52.31 -13.79 -13.72
N ALA A 497 -51.80 -14.71 -14.56
CA ALA A 497 -50.38 -15.08 -14.57
C ALA A 497 -49.70 -15.01 -15.96
N ALA A 498 -50.14 -14.09 -16.85
CA ALA A 498 -49.61 -13.96 -18.21
C ALA A 498 -48.91 -12.62 -18.52
N HIS A 499 -48.46 -11.88 -17.50
CA HIS A 499 -47.58 -10.73 -17.68
C HIS A 499 -46.29 -10.89 -16.89
N GLN A 500 -45.37 -11.72 -17.39
CA GLN A 500 -43.95 -11.57 -17.06
C GLN A 500 -43.09 -11.81 -18.30
N ILE A 501 -42.77 -10.72 -19.00
CA ILE A 501 -41.74 -10.74 -20.03
C ILE A 501 -40.73 -9.66 -19.60
N PHE A 502 -39.75 -10.12 -18.81
CA PHE A 502 -38.68 -9.41 -18.09
C PHE A 502 -38.99 -8.96 -16.65
N SER A 503 -38.82 -9.85 -15.65
CA SER A 503 -39.03 -9.46 -14.25
C SER A 503 -37.90 -9.93 -13.31
N LEU A 504 -37.19 -8.91 -12.79
CA LEU A 504 -36.83 -8.81 -11.38
C LEU A 504 -37.85 -7.89 -10.70
N SER A 505 -39.10 -8.34 -10.59
CA SER A 505 -40.10 -7.63 -9.79
C SER A 505 -39.81 -7.88 -8.31
N TYR A 506 -39.21 -6.91 -7.62
CA TYR A 506 -39.21 -6.86 -6.16
C TYR A 506 -40.48 -6.14 -5.69
N ALA A 507 -41.65 -6.70 -6.01
CA ALA A 507 -42.91 -6.19 -5.52
C ALA A 507 -43.47 -7.11 -4.45
N TYR A 508 -43.40 -6.64 -3.21
CA TYR A 508 -44.21 -7.19 -2.12
C TYR A 508 -45.61 -6.55 -2.22
N GLY A 509 -46.43 -7.05 -3.16
CA GLY A 509 -47.87 -6.75 -3.20
C GLY A 509 -48.40 -5.65 -4.14
N GLU A 510 -47.64 -5.15 -5.13
CA GLU A 510 -48.16 -4.24 -6.17
C GLU A 510 -47.71 -4.65 -7.59
N GLU A 511 -48.50 -4.35 -8.63
CA GLU A 511 -48.12 -4.61 -10.02
C GLU A 511 -47.08 -3.59 -10.53
N PRO A 512 -45.95 -4.05 -11.10
CA PRO A 512 -44.89 -3.15 -11.53
C PRO A 512 -45.31 -2.33 -12.75
N MET A 513 -45.13 -1.01 -12.67
CA MET A 513 -45.43 -0.07 -13.77
C MET A 513 -44.41 -0.20 -14.91
N GLN A 514 -44.88 -0.45 -16.13
CA GLN A 514 -44.04 -0.44 -17.34
C GLN A 514 -43.51 0.97 -17.63
N VAL A 515 -42.31 1.06 -18.20
CA VAL A 515 -41.70 2.35 -18.57
C VAL A 515 -42.49 3.05 -19.68
N LEU A 516 -42.84 2.30 -20.73
CA LEU A 516 -43.77 2.69 -21.77
C LEU A 516 -44.87 1.63 -21.87
N LYS A 517 -46.12 2.06 -21.94
CA LYS A 517 -47.28 1.16 -22.06
C LYS A 517 -47.41 0.55 -23.45
N GLU A 518 -46.96 1.28 -24.48
CA GLU A 518 -46.99 0.84 -25.87
C GLU A 518 -45.66 1.16 -26.55
N MET A 519 -45.27 0.30 -27.49
CA MET A 519 -44.06 0.45 -28.26
C MET A 519 -44.24 1.59 -29.30
N PRO A 520 -43.33 2.58 -29.38
CA PRO A 520 -43.43 3.65 -30.38
C PRO A 520 -43.38 3.12 -31.83
N ASP A 521 -44.21 3.66 -32.72
CA ASP A 521 -44.37 3.17 -34.12
C ASP A 521 -43.06 3.10 -34.92
N TRP A 522 -42.20 4.11 -34.78
CA TRP A 522 -40.89 4.13 -35.46
C TRP A 522 -39.97 3.01 -34.97
N PHE A 523 -40.07 2.63 -33.70
CA PHE A 523 -39.28 1.56 -33.11
C PHE A 523 -39.90 0.20 -33.44
N ALA A 524 -41.23 0.10 -33.48
CA ALA A 524 -41.96 -1.06 -33.96
C ALA A 524 -41.54 -1.43 -35.40
N ALA A 525 -41.38 -0.43 -36.29
CA ALA A 525 -40.89 -0.65 -37.65
C ALA A 525 -39.47 -1.22 -37.68
N ILE A 526 -38.57 -0.75 -36.81
CA ILE A 526 -37.20 -1.27 -36.66
C ILE A 526 -37.22 -2.70 -36.13
N MET A 527 -38.00 -2.98 -35.09
CA MET A 527 -38.11 -4.32 -34.49
C MET A 527 -38.73 -5.32 -35.47
N LYS A 528 -39.71 -4.91 -36.27
CA LYS A 528 -40.30 -5.74 -37.34
C LYS A 528 -39.29 -6.03 -38.47
N PHE A 529 -38.40 -5.09 -38.79
CA PHE A 529 -37.31 -5.32 -39.73
C PHE A 529 -36.26 -6.29 -39.18
N MET A 530 -35.89 -6.16 -37.90
CA MET A 530 -34.90 -7.02 -37.24
C MET A 530 -35.43 -8.42 -36.92
N ILE A 531 -36.72 -8.55 -36.59
CA ILE A 531 -37.39 -9.80 -36.22
C ILE A 531 -38.66 -9.96 -37.09
N PRO A 532 -38.49 -10.31 -38.39
CA PRO A 532 -39.60 -10.34 -39.33
C PRO A 532 -40.44 -11.62 -39.25
N ASN A 533 -39.89 -12.72 -38.74
CA ASN A 533 -40.52 -14.03 -38.71
C ASN A 533 -40.21 -14.82 -37.42
N GLN A 534 -40.90 -15.94 -37.23
CA GLN A 534 -40.78 -16.77 -36.03
C GLN A 534 -39.41 -17.43 -35.89
N ASP A 535 -38.76 -17.84 -36.99
CA ASP A 535 -37.43 -18.45 -36.95
C ASP A 535 -36.37 -17.49 -36.42
N VAL A 536 -36.40 -16.23 -36.87
CA VAL A 536 -35.52 -15.17 -36.39
C VAL A 536 -35.85 -14.83 -34.93
N ALA A 537 -37.12 -14.87 -34.53
CA ALA A 537 -37.52 -14.67 -33.13
C ALA A 537 -36.97 -15.77 -32.21
N LEU A 538 -37.08 -17.05 -32.61
CA LEU A 538 -36.53 -18.20 -31.88
C LEU A 538 -35.00 -18.14 -31.78
N PHE A 539 -34.33 -17.70 -32.85
CA PHE A 539 -32.89 -17.45 -32.82
C PHE A 539 -32.54 -16.31 -31.85
N MET A 540 -33.24 -15.19 -31.92
CA MET A 540 -32.96 -14.00 -31.11
C MET A 540 -33.19 -14.24 -29.62
N GLN A 541 -34.23 -14.99 -29.21
CA GLN A 541 -34.43 -15.33 -27.79
C GLN A 541 -33.32 -16.24 -27.25
N LYS A 542 -32.87 -17.23 -28.05
CA LYS A 542 -31.73 -18.11 -27.68
C LYS A 542 -30.43 -17.31 -27.59
N PHE A 543 -30.17 -16.48 -28.59
CA PHE A 543 -28.99 -15.62 -28.63
C PHE A 543 -28.96 -14.64 -27.45
N MET A 544 -30.05 -13.94 -27.19
CA MET A 544 -30.17 -13.01 -26.06
C MET A 544 -29.93 -13.72 -24.73
N THR A 545 -30.47 -14.91 -24.53
CA THR A 545 -30.24 -15.70 -23.30
C THR A 545 -28.75 -16.02 -23.09
N VAL A 546 -28.03 -16.41 -24.15
CA VAL A 546 -26.57 -16.64 -24.09
C VAL A 546 -25.83 -15.34 -23.80
N VAL A 547 -26.23 -14.23 -24.43
CA VAL A 547 -25.63 -12.91 -24.21
C VAL A 547 -25.83 -12.45 -22.76
N GLU A 548 -27.00 -12.65 -22.16
CA GLU A 548 -27.28 -12.29 -20.76
C GLU A 548 -26.40 -13.06 -19.77
N ILE A 549 -26.24 -14.37 -19.99
CA ILE A 549 -25.33 -15.20 -19.19
C ILE A 549 -23.89 -14.71 -19.37
N ALA A 550 -23.46 -14.43 -20.61
CA ALA A 550 -22.12 -13.94 -20.90
C ALA A 550 -21.86 -12.57 -20.25
N ILE A 551 -22.82 -11.64 -20.30
CA ILE A 551 -22.78 -10.34 -19.63
C ILE A 551 -22.63 -10.55 -18.12
N GLY A 552 -23.45 -11.41 -17.52
CA GLY A 552 -23.41 -11.69 -16.08
C GLY A 552 -22.05 -12.23 -15.64
N LEU A 553 -21.53 -13.24 -16.34
CA LEU A 553 -20.21 -13.81 -16.06
C LEU A 553 -19.08 -12.80 -16.27
N ALA A 554 -19.13 -12.01 -17.34
CA ALA A 554 -18.13 -11.00 -17.65
C ALA A 554 -18.08 -9.89 -16.57
N LEU A 555 -19.23 -9.43 -16.10
CA LEU A 555 -19.32 -8.46 -15.00
C LEU A 555 -18.78 -9.03 -13.69
N ILE A 556 -19.15 -10.26 -13.32
CA ILE A 556 -18.66 -10.91 -12.10
C ILE A 556 -17.12 -11.05 -12.14
N ALA A 557 -16.60 -11.61 -13.24
CA ALA A 557 -15.16 -11.77 -13.46
C ALA A 557 -14.43 -10.43 -13.64
N GLY A 558 -15.14 -9.34 -13.95
CA GLY A 558 -14.58 -8.03 -14.21
C GLY A 558 -13.83 -7.94 -15.53
N ALA A 559 -14.34 -8.61 -16.58
CA ALA A 559 -13.79 -8.58 -17.94
C ALA A 559 -14.62 -7.69 -18.87
N PHE A 560 -13.95 -6.81 -19.60
CA PHE A 560 -14.53 -5.83 -20.52
C PHE A 560 -15.67 -5.01 -19.91
N VAL A 561 -15.56 -4.65 -18.62
CA VAL A 561 -16.68 -4.10 -17.85
C VAL A 561 -17.25 -2.85 -18.48
N TRP A 562 -16.40 -1.98 -19.04
CA TRP A 562 -16.86 -0.78 -19.74
C TRP A 562 -17.78 -1.13 -20.92
N LEU A 563 -17.35 -2.07 -21.79
CA LEU A 563 -18.11 -2.48 -22.97
C LEU A 563 -19.40 -3.20 -22.56
N VAL A 564 -19.28 -4.13 -21.62
CA VAL A 564 -20.42 -4.92 -21.13
C VAL A 564 -21.46 -4.01 -20.49
N SER A 565 -21.06 -3.08 -19.62
CA SER A 565 -21.99 -2.10 -19.02
C SER A 565 -22.61 -1.17 -20.07
N ALA A 566 -21.88 -0.75 -21.10
CA ALA A 566 -22.46 0.05 -22.19
C ALA A 566 -23.52 -0.71 -22.99
N VAL A 567 -23.26 -1.99 -23.29
CA VAL A 567 -24.24 -2.90 -23.92
C VAL A 567 -25.45 -3.06 -23.02
N THR A 568 -25.23 -3.24 -21.71
CA THR A 568 -26.32 -3.36 -20.74
C THR A 568 -27.21 -2.11 -20.70
N ALA A 569 -26.63 -0.92 -20.64
CA ALA A 569 -27.40 0.33 -20.70
C ALA A 569 -28.21 0.44 -22.00
N SER A 570 -27.62 0.03 -23.12
CA SER A 570 -28.29 0.00 -24.43
C SER A 570 -29.47 -0.99 -24.45
N PHE A 571 -29.31 -2.17 -23.84
CA PHE A 571 -30.40 -3.14 -23.69
C PHE A 571 -31.53 -2.64 -22.81
N VAL A 572 -31.23 -1.95 -21.70
CA VAL A 572 -32.28 -1.37 -20.86
C VAL A 572 -33.09 -0.32 -21.62
N VAL A 573 -32.44 0.53 -22.42
CA VAL A 573 -33.13 1.47 -23.31
C VAL A 573 -33.98 0.73 -24.33
N MET A 574 -33.44 -0.30 -24.97
CA MET A 574 -34.15 -1.12 -25.96
C MET A 574 -35.39 -1.81 -25.35
N PHE A 575 -35.27 -2.41 -24.16
CA PHE A 575 -36.38 -3.06 -23.46
C PHE A 575 -37.44 -2.06 -22.98
N SER A 576 -37.01 -0.86 -22.59
CA SER A 576 -37.93 0.23 -22.22
C SER A 576 -38.75 0.68 -23.42
N LEU A 577 -38.12 0.77 -24.61
CA LEU A 577 -38.80 1.12 -25.86
C LEU A 577 -39.72 0.00 -26.38
N SER A 578 -39.44 -1.27 -26.06
CA SER A 578 -40.25 -2.41 -26.47
C SER A 578 -41.44 -2.72 -25.54
N GLY A 579 -41.66 -1.93 -24.49
CA GLY A 579 -42.71 -2.19 -23.48
C GLY A 579 -42.44 -3.40 -22.57
N MET A 580 -41.22 -3.95 -22.62
CA MET A 580 -40.81 -5.15 -21.86
C MET A 580 -39.93 -4.79 -20.65
N PHE A 581 -40.07 -3.57 -20.11
CA PHE A 581 -39.26 -3.11 -18.99
C PHE A 581 -40.06 -2.28 -17.99
N TYR A 582 -39.72 -2.41 -16.72
CA TYR A 582 -40.45 -1.81 -15.60
C TYR A 582 -39.65 -0.69 -14.92
N TRP A 583 -40.35 0.33 -14.41
CA TRP A 583 -39.74 1.47 -13.70
C TRP A 583 -38.89 1.05 -12.50
N VAL A 584 -39.26 -0.04 -11.81
CA VAL A 584 -38.51 -0.60 -10.68
C VAL A 584 -37.08 -1.02 -11.07
N ASN A 585 -36.82 -1.28 -12.36
CA ASN A 585 -35.50 -1.72 -12.86
C ASN A 585 -34.70 -0.59 -13.54
N ILE A 586 -35.20 0.65 -13.55
CA ILE A 586 -34.52 1.77 -14.23
C ILE A 586 -33.13 2.07 -13.65
N TRP A 587 -32.89 1.71 -12.39
CA TRP A 587 -31.59 1.84 -11.72
C TRP A 587 -30.46 1.06 -12.41
N PHE A 588 -30.77 0.12 -13.30
CA PHE A 588 -29.76 -0.56 -14.11
C PHE A 588 -28.92 0.42 -14.95
N ILE A 589 -29.50 1.51 -15.45
CA ILE A 589 -28.77 2.52 -16.24
C ILE A 589 -27.72 3.26 -15.39
N PRO A 590 -28.07 3.91 -14.26
CA PRO A 590 -27.06 4.59 -13.44
C PRO A 590 -26.01 3.62 -12.88
N VAL A 591 -26.36 2.36 -12.59
CA VAL A 591 -25.38 1.34 -12.20
C VAL A 591 -24.42 1.02 -13.36
N ALA A 592 -24.93 0.79 -14.58
CA ALA A 592 -24.08 0.58 -15.75
C ALA A 592 -23.11 1.75 -15.97
N ILE A 593 -23.59 2.99 -15.89
CA ILE A 593 -22.76 4.21 -16.00
C ILE A 593 -21.69 4.25 -14.90
N ALA A 594 -22.05 3.91 -13.66
CA ALA A 594 -21.08 3.87 -12.56
C ALA A 594 -20.00 2.82 -12.79
N LEU A 595 -20.36 1.62 -13.26
CA LEU A 595 -19.41 0.53 -13.54
C LEU A 595 -18.45 0.84 -14.69
N MET A 596 -18.89 1.63 -15.68
CA MET A 596 -18.03 2.20 -16.73
C MET A 596 -16.90 3.09 -16.17
N GLY A 597 -16.99 3.54 -14.92
CA GLY A 597 -15.91 4.23 -14.19
C GLY A 597 -14.63 3.41 -13.96
N GLY A 598 -14.58 2.17 -14.46
CA GLY A 598 -13.40 1.30 -14.43
C GLY A 598 -13.47 0.20 -13.36
N ALA A 599 -14.67 -0.21 -12.97
CA ALA A 599 -14.90 -1.21 -11.91
C ALA A 599 -14.24 -2.57 -12.21
N GLY A 600 -13.96 -2.91 -13.47
CA GLY A 600 -13.24 -4.13 -13.84
C GLY A 600 -11.76 -4.15 -13.41
N ARG A 601 -11.13 -3.00 -13.19
CA ARG A 601 -9.69 -2.93 -12.85
C ARG A 601 -9.41 -3.28 -11.38
N SER A 602 -10.38 -3.12 -10.49
CA SER A 602 -10.28 -3.52 -9.09
C SER A 602 -10.77 -4.96 -8.95
N PHE A 603 -9.88 -5.88 -8.55
CA PHE A 603 -10.20 -7.31 -8.38
C PHE A 603 -11.00 -7.90 -9.56
N GLY A 604 -10.57 -7.63 -10.79
CA GLY A 604 -11.22 -8.11 -12.01
C GLY A 604 -10.21 -8.25 -13.15
N LEU A 605 -10.60 -8.97 -14.20
CA LEU A 605 -9.72 -9.32 -15.31
C LEU A 605 -9.25 -8.11 -16.14
N ASP A 606 -9.99 -7.00 -16.16
CA ASP A 606 -9.60 -5.77 -16.85
C ASP A 606 -8.30 -5.17 -16.31
N TYR A 607 -7.87 -5.55 -15.10
CA TYR A 607 -6.55 -5.20 -14.58
C TYR A 607 -5.41 -5.68 -15.49
N TRP A 608 -5.55 -6.87 -16.09
CA TRP A 608 -4.55 -7.44 -17.01
C TRP A 608 -4.93 -7.25 -18.47
N ILE A 609 -6.21 -7.45 -18.81
CA ILE A 609 -6.71 -7.41 -20.19
C ILE A 609 -6.54 -6.02 -20.79
N MET A 610 -6.95 -4.96 -20.07
CA MET A 610 -6.96 -3.62 -20.65
C MET A 610 -5.56 -3.05 -20.92
N PRO A 611 -4.57 -3.18 -20.00
CA PRO A 611 -3.20 -2.77 -20.32
C PRO A 611 -2.58 -3.60 -21.42
N TRP A 612 -2.82 -4.92 -21.46
CA TRP A 612 -2.32 -5.79 -22.53
C TRP A 612 -2.88 -5.38 -23.89
N LEU A 613 -4.20 -5.19 -23.97
CA LEU A 613 -4.88 -4.77 -25.19
C LEU A 613 -4.38 -3.39 -25.64
N GLY A 614 -4.23 -2.44 -24.70
CA GLY A 614 -3.67 -1.12 -24.98
C GLY A 614 -2.25 -1.22 -25.55
N GLN A 615 -1.36 -1.98 -24.92
CA GLN A 615 0.01 -2.17 -25.41
C GLN A 615 0.04 -2.88 -26.78
N PHE A 616 -0.84 -3.85 -27.01
CA PHE A 616 -0.96 -4.54 -28.28
C PHE A 616 -1.39 -3.58 -29.39
N LEU A 617 -2.45 -2.81 -29.15
CA LEU A 617 -2.95 -1.81 -30.10
C LEU A 617 -1.93 -0.69 -30.33
N ASP A 618 -1.28 -0.19 -29.28
CA ASP A 618 -0.24 0.84 -29.39
C ASP A 618 0.94 0.34 -30.23
N LYS A 619 1.41 -0.90 -30.00
CA LYS A 619 2.49 -1.49 -30.81
C LYS A 619 2.07 -1.69 -32.27
N TRP A 620 0.81 -2.06 -32.50
CA TRP A 620 0.28 -2.26 -33.84
C TRP A 620 0.15 -0.94 -34.62
N ILE A 621 -0.31 0.13 -33.96
CA ILE A 621 -0.54 1.44 -34.57
C ILE A 621 0.74 2.28 -34.66
N TYR A 622 1.52 2.34 -33.58
CA TYR A 622 2.67 3.25 -33.44
C TYR A 622 4.04 2.56 -33.52
N GLY A 623 4.08 1.22 -33.52
CA GLY A 623 5.33 0.46 -33.53
C GLY A 623 6.00 0.36 -32.15
N THR A 624 7.27 -0.08 -32.14
CA THR A 624 8.06 -0.22 -30.91
C THR A 624 9.05 0.94 -30.78
N PRO A 625 8.99 1.74 -29.70
CA PRO A 625 10.00 2.76 -29.44
C PRO A 625 11.39 2.12 -29.36
N ARG A 626 12.39 2.74 -29.98
CA ARG A 626 13.79 2.33 -29.87
C ARG A 626 14.61 3.49 -29.36
N HIS A 627 15.44 3.22 -28.37
CA HIS A 627 16.40 4.18 -27.85
C HIS A 627 17.56 4.31 -28.86
N ILE A 628 17.81 5.53 -29.33
CA ILE A 628 18.88 5.82 -30.28
C ILE A 628 19.77 6.89 -29.64
N TYR A 629 20.84 6.44 -28.98
CA TYR A 629 21.79 7.32 -28.31
C TYR A 629 22.93 7.78 -29.22
N ARG A 630 23.13 7.13 -30.37
CA ARG A 630 24.09 7.48 -31.44
C ARG A 630 23.36 7.71 -32.75
N LYS A 631 23.84 8.66 -33.57
CA LYS A 631 23.40 8.74 -34.98
C LYS A 631 23.65 7.39 -35.65
N LYS A 632 22.65 6.82 -36.33
CA LYS A 632 22.89 5.73 -37.28
C LYS A 632 23.93 6.24 -38.28
N SER A 633 25.10 5.59 -38.30
CA SER A 633 26.14 5.79 -39.31
C SER A 633 25.62 5.41 -40.68
#